data_AF-A0A9D4QWJ0-F1
#
_entry.id   AF-A0A9D4QWJ0-F1
#
_cell.length_a   1.000
_cell.length_b   1.000
_cell.length_c   1.000
_cell.angle_alpha   90.00
_cell.angle_beta   90.00
_cell.angle_gamma   90.00
#
_symmetry.space_group_name_H-M   'P 1'
#
loop_
_entity.id
_entity.type
_entity.pdbx_description
1 polymer ?
#
loop_
_entity_poly.entity_id
_entity_poly.type
_entity_poly.pdbx_seq_one_letter_code
_entity_poly.pdbx_strand_id
1 'polypeptide(L)'
;MDGWMDGWMDGWMDGWMDGWMDGWMDGWMDGWMDGWMDGWMDGWMDGWMDGWMDGWMDGWMDGWMDGWMDGWMDGWMDGWMDGWMDGWMDGWMDGWMDGWMDGWMDGWMDG
;
A
#
# COMPACT_ATOMS: atom_id res chain seq x y z
N MET A 1 0.33 75.75 -29.32
CA MET A 1 0.75 74.42 -29.85
C MET A 1 0.74 73.39 -28.72
N ASP A 2 0.08 73.71 -27.60
CA ASP A 2 0.49 73.19 -26.29
C ASP A 2 -0.42 72.05 -25.87
N GLY A 3 -1.73 72.14 -26.16
CA GLY A 3 -2.68 71.06 -25.87
C GLY A 3 -2.52 69.76 -26.67
N TRP A 4 -1.72 69.76 -27.76
CA TRP A 4 -1.43 68.53 -28.51
C TRP A 4 -0.26 67.75 -27.92
N MET A 5 0.71 68.45 -27.30
CA MET A 5 1.78 67.81 -26.53
C MET A 5 1.24 67.30 -25.20
N ASP A 6 0.41 68.10 -24.52
CA ASP A 6 -0.17 67.71 -23.23
C ASP A 6 -1.08 66.48 -23.37
N GLY A 7 -2.00 66.46 -24.34
CA GLY A 7 -2.89 65.31 -24.55
C GLY A 7 -2.17 64.03 -25.03
N TRP A 8 -1.01 64.16 -25.66
CA TRP A 8 -0.21 63.00 -26.06
C TRP A 8 0.63 62.46 -24.91
N MET A 9 1.17 63.34 -24.05
CA MET A 9 1.85 62.94 -22.82
C MET A 9 0.87 62.26 -21.85
N ASP A 10 -0.30 62.86 -21.61
CA ASP A 10 -1.30 62.33 -20.68
C ASP A 10 -1.81 60.96 -21.16
N GLY A 11 -2.21 60.84 -22.42
CA GLY A 11 -2.72 59.57 -22.96
C GLY A 11 -1.67 58.45 -23.01
N TRP A 12 -0.39 58.79 -23.16
CA TRP A 12 0.70 57.81 -23.13
C TRP A 12 1.07 57.40 -21.69
N MET A 13 1.06 58.35 -20.75
CA MET A 13 1.30 58.07 -19.33
C MET A 13 0.19 57.21 -18.74
N ASP A 14 -1.08 57.57 -18.99
CA ASP A 14 -2.24 56.83 -18.49
C ASP A 14 -2.30 55.43 -19.10
N GLY A 15 -2.18 55.31 -20.43
CA GLY A 15 -2.23 54.00 -21.09
C GLY A 15 -1.07 53.07 -20.72
N TRP A 16 0.11 53.63 -20.42
CA TRP A 16 1.26 52.85 -19.98
C TRP A 16 1.18 52.48 -18.50
N MET A 17 0.74 53.39 -17.62
CA MET A 17 0.53 53.08 -16.20
C MET A 17 -0.56 52.04 -16.02
N ASP A 18 -1.72 52.22 -16.67
CA ASP A 18 -2.84 51.28 -16.55
C ASP A 18 -2.46 49.92 -17.14
N GLY A 19 -1.94 49.89 -18.37
CA GLY A 19 -1.59 48.63 -19.03
C GLY A 19 -0.45 47.86 -18.34
N TRP A 20 0.50 48.57 -17.72
CA TRP A 20 1.59 47.94 -17.00
C TRP A 20 1.20 47.54 -15.58
N MET A 21 0.45 48.36 -14.83
CA MET A 21 -0.04 47.99 -13.50
C MET A 21 -1.02 46.82 -13.59
N ASP A 22 -2.01 46.88 -14.47
CA ASP A 22 -3.02 45.82 -14.60
C ASP A 22 -2.37 44.53 -15.10
N GLY A 23 -1.59 44.61 -16.19
CA GLY A 23 -0.96 43.42 -16.76
C GLY A 23 0.07 42.76 -15.84
N TRP A 24 0.79 43.55 -15.03
CA TRP A 24 1.77 43.02 -14.09
C TRP A 24 1.11 42.53 -12.79
N MET A 25 0.13 43.25 -12.23
CA MET A 25 -0.59 42.80 -11.03
C MET A 25 -1.40 41.55 -11.33
N ASP A 26 -2.18 41.52 -12.40
CA ASP A 26 -3.01 40.37 -12.76
C ASP A 26 -2.12 39.17 -13.12
N GLY A 27 -1.15 39.35 -14.02
CA GLY A 27 -0.29 38.25 -14.45
C GLY A 27 0.59 37.69 -13.33
N TRP A 28 1.02 38.52 -12.38
CA TRP A 28 1.83 38.07 -11.25
C TRP A 28 0.98 37.49 -10.12
N MET A 29 -0.17 38.09 -9.77
CA MET A 29 -1.06 37.51 -8.76
C MET A 29 -1.66 36.20 -9.25
N ASP A 30 -2.19 36.15 -10.47
CA ASP A 30 -2.81 34.93 -11.00
C ASP A 30 -1.76 33.84 -11.20
N GLY A 31 -0.63 34.16 -11.85
CA GLY A 31 0.42 33.16 -12.09
C GLY A 31 1.08 32.62 -10.81
N TRP A 32 1.21 33.47 -9.78
CA TRP A 32 1.78 33.05 -8.49
C TRP A 32 0.75 32.34 -7.60
N MET A 33 -0.49 32.82 -7.51
CA MET A 33 -1.54 32.12 -6.77
C MET A 33 -1.85 30.79 -7.40
N ASP A 34 -2.12 30.72 -8.70
CA ASP A 34 -2.47 29.46 -9.37
C ASP A 34 -1.29 28.49 -9.33
N GLY A 35 -0.08 28.93 -9.71
CA GLY A 35 1.09 28.06 -9.74
C GLY A 35 1.53 27.54 -8.37
N TRP A 36 1.42 28.36 -7.32
CA TRP A 36 1.76 27.94 -5.97
C TRP A 36 0.66 27.11 -5.33
N MET A 37 -0.61 27.50 -5.51
CA MET A 37 -1.74 26.81 -4.93
C MET A 37 -1.94 25.46 -5.60
N ASP A 38 -1.94 25.37 -6.93
CA ASP A 38 -2.05 24.09 -7.64
C ASP A 38 -0.81 23.22 -7.40
N GLY A 39 0.39 23.76 -7.53
CA GLY A 39 1.61 22.97 -7.37
C GLY A 39 1.84 22.44 -5.96
N TRP A 40 1.47 23.21 -4.93
CA TRP A 40 1.57 22.76 -3.54
C TRP A 40 0.42 21.84 -3.15
N MET A 41 -0.81 22.15 -3.59
CA MET A 41 -1.98 21.36 -3.26
C MET A 41 -1.95 20.01 -3.97
N ASP A 42 -1.67 19.95 -5.27
CA ASP A 42 -1.55 18.69 -6.00
C ASP A 42 -0.34 17.89 -5.52
N GLY A 43 0.85 18.52 -5.44
CA GLY A 43 2.07 17.81 -5.07
C GLY A 43 2.07 17.25 -3.65
N TRP A 44 1.45 17.97 -2.70
CA TRP A 44 1.35 17.52 -1.31
C TRP A 44 0.21 16.54 -1.12
N MET A 45 -0.94 16.78 -1.75
CA MET A 45 -2.13 15.94 -1.60
C MET A 45 -1.95 14.60 -2.31
N ASP A 46 -1.46 14.59 -3.56
CA ASP A 46 -1.19 13.36 -4.30
C ASP A 46 0.00 12.62 -3.69
N GLY A 47 1.12 13.30 -3.43
CA GLY A 47 2.32 12.64 -2.90
C GLY A 47 2.11 12.04 -1.50
N TRP A 48 1.29 12.67 -0.66
CA TRP A 48 0.97 12.17 0.67
C TRP A 48 -0.15 11.13 0.66
N MET A 49 -1.23 11.33 -0.11
CA MET A 49 -2.28 10.31 -0.24
C MET A 49 -1.73 9.06 -0.90
N ASP A 50 -1.11 9.15 -2.07
CA ASP A 50 -0.63 7.97 -2.79
C ASP A 50 0.48 7.26 -2.00
N GLY A 51 1.48 8.01 -1.53
CA GLY A 51 2.60 7.41 -0.79
C GLY A 51 2.20 6.76 0.53
N TRP A 52 1.24 7.33 1.25
CA TRP A 52 0.77 6.78 2.52
C TRP A 52 -0.25 5.66 2.30
N MET A 53 -1.17 5.83 1.35
CA MET A 53 -2.22 4.86 1.08
C MET A 53 -1.65 3.62 0.41
N ASP A 54 -0.81 3.75 -0.63
CA ASP A 54 -0.17 2.60 -1.28
C ASP A 54 0.83 1.93 -0.32
N GLY A 55 1.71 2.70 0.32
CA GLY A 55 2.74 2.13 1.19
C GLY A 55 2.17 1.42 2.43
N TRP A 56 1.09 1.95 3.01
CA TRP A 56 0.43 1.31 4.15
C TRP A 56 -0.46 0.15 3.73
N MET A 57 -1.21 0.30 2.64
CA MET A 57 -2.15 -0.71 2.18
C MET A 57 -1.40 -1.91 1.60
N ASP A 58 -0.40 -1.72 0.73
CA ASP A 58 0.42 -2.80 0.20
C ASP A 58 1.25 -3.46 1.30
N GLY A 59 1.95 -2.67 2.11
CA GLY A 59 2.82 -3.22 3.17
C GLY A 59 2.06 -3.99 4.25
N TRP A 60 0.85 -3.54 4.60
CA TRP A 60 0.01 -4.22 5.58
C TRP A 60 -0.72 -5.43 4.98
N MET A 61 -1.23 -5.29 3.75
CA MET A 61 -1.99 -6.35 3.09
C MET A 61 -1.06 -7.49 2.68
N ASP A 62 0.09 -7.21 2.03
CA ASP A 62 1.06 -8.24 1.66
C ASP A 62 1.69 -8.88 2.90
N GLY A 63 2.16 -8.06 3.86
CA GLY A 63 2.83 -8.59 5.05
C GLY A 63 1.90 -9.42 5.96
N TRP A 64 0.62 -9.05 6.06
CA TRP A 64 -0.35 -9.81 6.83
C TRP A 64 -0.86 -11.04 6.08
N MET A 65 -1.13 -10.91 4.78
CA MET A 65 -1.67 -11.99 3.97
C MET A 65 -0.62 -13.07 3.74
N ASP A 66 0.61 -12.71 3.36
CA ASP A 66 1.70 -13.68 3.19
C ASP A 66 2.08 -14.32 4.53
N GLY A 67 2.31 -13.51 5.57
CA GLY A 67 2.73 -14.03 6.88
C GLY A 67 1.68 -14.92 7.55
N TRP A 68 0.39 -14.62 7.38
CA TRP A 68 -0.68 -15.42 7.95
C TRP A 68 -0.98 -16.66 7.10
N MET A 69 -0.97 -16.52 5.78
CA MET A 69 -1.26 -17.63 4.87
C MET A 69 -0.13 -18.65 4.87
N ASP A 70 1.14 -18.22 4.75
CA ASP A 70 2.29 -19.13 4.81
C ASP A 70 2.41 -19.77 6.19
N GLY A 71 2.36 -18.98 7.27
CA GLY A 71 2.51 -19.50 8.63
C GLY A 71 1.39 -20.45 9.05
N TRP A 72 0.15 -20.22 8.60
CA TRP A 72 -0.97 -21.11 8.88
C TRP A 72 -0.95 -22.35 8.00
N MET A 73 -0.63 -22.20 6.71
CA MET A 73 -0.62 -23.30 5.77
C MET A 73 0.54 -24.26 6.05
N ASP A 74 1.75 -23.75 6.27
CA ASP A 74 2.91 -24.56 6.65
C ASP A 74 2.68 -25.24 8.01
N GLY A 75 2.29 -24.48 9.03
CA GLY A 75 2.08 -25.03 10.37
C GLY A 75 0.96 -26.06 10.46
N TRP A 76 -0.11 -25.90 9.67
CA TRP A 76 -1.20 -26.86 9.63
C TRP A 76 -0.87 -28.08 8.78
N MET A 77 -0.19 -27.90 7.65
CA MET A 77 0.17 -28.98 6.74
C MET A 77 1.27 -29.86 7.34
N ASP A 78 2.32 -29.27 7.92
CA ASP A 78 3.39 -30.00 8.61
C ASP A 78 2.84 -30.69 9.86
N GLY A 79 2.11 -29.96 10.73
CA GLY A 79 1.58 -30.54 11.95
C GLY A 79 0.55 -31.65 11.72
N TRP A 80 -0.23 -31.58 10.64
CA TRP A 80 -1.19 -32.62 10.28
C TRP A 80 -0.54 -33.78 9.56
N MET A 81 0.40 -33.57 8.63
CA MET A 81 1.14 -34.67 7.99
C MET A 81 1.99 -35.43 8.99
N ASP A 82 2.76 -34.74 9.82
CA ASP A 82 3.62 -35.39 10.82
C ASP A 82 2.78 -36.11 11.87
N GLY A 83 1.77 -35.43 12.44
CA GLY A 83 0.90 -36.03 13.45
C GLY A 83 0.07 -37.21 12.93
N TRP A 84 -0.33 -37.20 11.66
CA TRP A 84 -1.08 -38.29 11.06
C TRP A 84 -0.17 -39.44 10.61
N MET A 85 0.99 -39.16 10.00
CA MET A 85 1.95 -40.20 9.62
C MET A 85 2.52 -40.89 10.85
N ASP A 86 3.00 -40.14 11.84
CA ASP A 86 3.59 -40.70 13.06
C ASP A 86 2.52 -41.44 13.87
N GLY A 87 1.37 -40.81 14.11
CA GLY A 87 0.29 -41.42 14.89
C GLY A 87 -0.32 -42.67 14.23
N TRP A 88 -0.39 -42.69 12.88
CA TRP A 88 -0.90 -43.85 12.16
C TRP A 88 0.16 -44.95 12.00
N MET A 89 1.42 -44.62 11.69
CA MET A 89 2.48 -45.62 11.61
C MET A 89 2.74 -46.26 12.97
N ASP A 90 2.91 -45.45 14.03
CA ASP A 90 3.20 -45.97 15.36
C ASP A 90 1.99 -46.74 15.90
N GLY A 91 0.79 -46.15 15.84
CA GLY A 91 -0.42 -46.79 16.35
C GLY A 91 -0.82 -48.07 15.60
N TRP A 92 -0.58 -48.13 14.28
CA TRP A 92 -0.87 -49.32 13.49
C TRP A 92 0.22 -50.37 13.61
N MET A 93 1.51 -50.00 13.58
CA MET A 93 2.60 -50.97 13.79
C MET A 93 2.56 -51.55 15.19
N ASP A 94 2.47 -50.72 16.22
CA ASP A 94 2.47 -51.18 17.62
C ASP A 94 1.19 -51.98 17.90
N GLY A 95 0.02 -51.44 17.55
CA GLY A 95 -1.25 -52.12 17.80
C GLY A 95 -1.42 -53.44 17.03
N TRP A 96 -0.89 -53.52 15.81
CA TRP A 96 -0.93 -54.75 15.02
C TRP A 96 0.14 -55.75 15.45
N MET A 97 1.37 -55.31 15.73
CA MET A 97 2.43 -56.21 16.22
C MET A 97 2.09 -56.76 17.60
N ASP A 98 1.67 -55.92 18.54
CA ASP A 98 1.32 -56.34 19.91
C ASP A 98 0.08 -57.23 19.88
N GLY A 99 -1.01 -56.79 19.23
CA GLY A 99 -2.24 -57.57 19.18
C GLY A 99 -2.12 -58.90 18.43
N TRP A 100 -1.27 -58.97 17.41
CA TRP A 100 -1.02 -60.20 16.67
C TRP A 100 -0.03 -61.12 17.40
N MET A 101 1.04 -60.59 18.01
CA MET A 101 1.95 -61.40 18.83
C MET A 101 1.26 -61.97 20.06
N ASP A 102 0.52 -61.14 20.81
CA ASP A 102 -0.16 -61.56 22.04
C ASP A 102 -1.26 -62.58 21.71
N GLY A 103 -2.11 -62.29 20.73
CA GLY A 103 -3.19 -63.19 20.34
C GLY A 103 -2.71 -64.51 19.72
N TRP A 104 -1.57 -64.51 19.03
CA TRP A 104 -0.99 -65.72 18.45
C TRP A 104 -0.23 -66.55 19.49
N MET A 105 0.51 -65.91 20.41
CA MET A 105 1.18 -66.62 21.50
C MET A 105 0.18 -67.24 22.49
N ASP A 106 -0.85 -66.51 22.89
CA ASP A 106 -1.87 -67.01 23.83
C ASP A 106 -2.66 -68.17 23.21
N GLY A 107 -3.04 -68.05 21.92
CA GLY A 107 -3.76 -69.11 21.21
C GLY A 107 -2.92 -70.37 20.91
N TRP A 108 -1.59 -70.26 20.89
CA TRP A 108 -0.68 -71.41 20.71
C TRP A 108 -0.31 -72.09 22.03
N MET A 109 -0.27 -71.36 23.14
CA MET A 109 0.05 -71.92 24.46
C MET A 109 -1.15 -72.59 25.14
N ASP A 110 -2.37 -72.13 24.85
CA ASP A 110 -3.61 -72.72 25.38
C ASP A 110 -4.21 -73.85 24.49
N GLY A 111 -3.53 -74.21 23.40
CA GLY A 111 -3.92 -75.26 22.44
C GLY A 111 -3.25 -76.62 22.66
#